data_AF-A0A1D6QUQ1-F1
#
_entry.id   AF-A0A1D6QUQ1-F1
#
_cell.length_a   1.000
_cell.length_b   1.000
_cell.length_c   1.000
_cell.angle_alpha   90.00
_cell.angle_beta   90.00
_cell.angle_gamma   90.00
#
_symmetry.space_group_name_H-M   'P 1'
#
loop_
_entity.id
_entity.type
_entity.pdbx_description
1 polymer ?
#
loop_
_entity_poly.entity_id
_entity_poly.type
_entity_poly.pdbx_seq_one_letter_code
_entity_poly.pdbx_strand_id
1 'polypeptide(L)'
;MNLSSTYGKLAMVLVGSSVGRNDGGVVAGLVACGIVMGTMSNANNLMQDLKTGYLTLTSPHTVFISQAIGTALGCVVNPVMFWAFYRVVQNGDTDVFDAPYARVYRSIAMLSAGQDGIPMHSLWLCKLFFALALALSVFREVAMWKRWRVARYIPSIICVAIAFVVPARIPIDMFVGSLVLYLWRRADPSKAPTFSMAVASGMICGDGLGMLLSSTMALMHARAPICIKFMSRTDNVKLDAFLATLPVT
;
A
#
# COMPACT_ATOMS: atom_id res chain seq x y z
N MET A 1 10.76 11.09 -1.58
CA MET A 1 9.74 10.11 -1.98
C MET A 1 10.45 8.78 -2.09
N ASN A 2 9.90 7.74 -1.47
CA ASN A 2 10.56 6.43 -1.41
C ASN A 2 10.30 5.67 -2.71
N LEU A 3 11.35 5.36 -3.50
CA LEU A 3 11.26 4.62 -4.77
C LEU A 3 11.47 3.10 -4.61
N SER A 4 11.54 2.59 -3.38
CA SER A 4 11.90 1.20 -3.11
C SER A 4 10.97 0.18 -3.77
N SER A 5 9.68 0.50 -3.90
CA SER A 5 8.73 -0.40 -4.58
C SER A 5 9.03 -0.54 -6.08
N THR A 6 9.43 0.55 -6.74
CA THR A 6 9.79 0.54 -8.17
C THR A 6 11.05 -0.28 -8.39
N TYR A 7 12.11 -0.01 -7.62
CA TYR A 7 13.36 -0.76 -7.72
C TYR A 7 13.22 -2.22 -7.31
N GLY A 8 12.41 -2.51 -6.30
CA GLY A 8 12.09 -3.89 -5.91
C GLY A 8 11.40 -4.67 -7.04
N LYS A 9 10.45 -4.06 -7.75
CA LYS A 9 9.81 -4.69 -8.92
C LYS A 9 10.78 -4.89 -10.09
N LEU A 10 11.71 -3.97 -10.31
CA LEU A 10 12.77 -4.15 -11.31
C LEU A 10 13.69 -5.32 -10.95
N ALA A 11 14.12 -5.42 -9.69
CA ALA A 11 14.91 -6.53 -9.19
C ALA A 11 14.17 -7.87 -9.33
N MET A 12 12.86 -7.90 -9.05
CA MET A 12 12.00 -9.07 -9.27
C MET A 12 12.06 -9.55 -10.72
N VAL A 13 11.91 -8.64 -11.69
CA VAL A 13 11.90 -8.97 -13.12
C VAL A 13 13.27 -9.48 -13.56
N LEU A 14 14.35 -8.81 -13.16
CA LEU A 14 15.71 -9.19 -13.53
C LEU A 14 16.08 -10.58 -12.99
N VAL A 15 15.86 -10.83 -11.70
CA VAL A 15 16.19 -12.13 -11.08
C VAL A 15 15.21 -13.22 -11.49
N GLY A 16 13.92 -12.91 -11.59
CA GLY A 16 12.92 -13.88 -12.01
C GLY A 16 13.12 -14.35 -13.45
N SER A 17 13.53 -13.44 -14.34
CA SER A 17 13.84 -13.78 -15.74
C SER A 17 15.17 -14.51 -15.90
N SER A 18 16.19 -14.21 -15.07
CA SER A 18 17.51 -14.84 -15.17
C SER A 18 17.53 -16.28 -14.66
N VAL A 19 16.77 -16.60 -13.60
CA VAL A 19 16.62 -17.96 -13.07
C VAL A 19 15.71 -18.80 -13.96
N GLY A 20 14.75 -18.16 -14.64
CA GLY A 20 13.87 -18.84 -15.57
C GLY A 20 12.80 -19.72 -14.90
N ARG A 21 11.96 -20.30 -15.75
CA ARG A 21 10.73 -21.00 -15.37
C ARG A 21 10.96 -22.27 -14.53
N ASN A 22 11.94 -23.06 -14.94
CA ASN A 22 12.15 -24.43 -14.45
C ASN A 22 12.89 -24.47 -13.11
N ASP A 23 13.70 -23.45 -12.81
CA ASP A 23 14.52 -23.37 -11.60
C ASP A 23 13.89 -22.51 -10.50
N GLY A 24 12.57 -22.23 -10.59
CA GLY A 24 11.84 -21.53 -9.54
C GLY A 24 11.95 -20.00 -9.57
N GLY A 25 12.10 -19.39 -10.76
CA GLY A 25 12.25 -17.93 -10.93
C GLY A 25 11.18 -17.07 -10.27
N VAL A 26 9.95 -17.59 -10.06
CA VAL A 26 8.88 -16.87 -9.33
C VAL A 26 9.29 -16.62 -7.88
N VAL A 27 9.80 -17.65 -7.20
CA VAL A 27 10.21 -17.54 -5.78
C VAL A 27 11.47 -16.70 -5.67
N ALA A 28 12.46 -16.94 -6.54
CA ALA A 28 13.69 -16.17 -6.57
C ALA A 28 13.42 -14.67 -6.80
N GLY A 29 12.54 -14.33 -7.75
CA GLY A 29 12.12 -12.95 -8.01
C GLY A 29 11.39 -12.30 -6.84
N LEU A 30 10.50 -13.03 -6.16
CA LEU A 30 9.80 -12.52 -4.96
C LEU A 30 10.76 -12.25 -3.80
N VAL A 31 11.71 -13.15 -3.55
CA VAL A 31 12.72 -12.99 -2.50
C VAL A 31 13.63 -11.81 -2.82
N ALA A 32 14.12 -11.70 -4.06
CA ALA A 32 14.94 -10.58 -4.50
C ALA A 32 14.21 -9.24 -4.35
N CYS A 33 12.92 -9.20 -4.72
CA CYS A 33 12.07 -8.03 -4.54
C CYS A 33 12.01 -7.59 -3.07
N GLY A 34 11.74 -8.53 -2.16
CA GLY A 34 11.61 -8.26 -0.74
C GLY A 34 12.90 -7.70 -0.13
N ILE A 35 14.05 -8.28 -0.47
CA ILE A 35 15.36 -7.84 0.02
C ILE A 35 15.67 -6.42 -0.48
N VAL A 36 15.54 -6.17 -1.78
CA VAL A 36 15.83 -4.86 -2.38
C VAL A 36 14.88 -3.80 -1.84
N MET A 37 13.58 -4.09 -1.78
CA MET A 37 12.60 -3.15 -1.28
C MET A 37 12.81 -2.84 0.21
N GLY A 38 13.07 -3.85 1.03
CA GLY A 38 13.30 -3.67 2.47
C GLY A 38 14.56 -2.86 2.77
N THR A 39 15.68 -3.20 2.12
CA THR A 39 16.96 -2.49 2.31
C THR A 39 16.88 -1.04 1.86
N MET A 40 16.33 -0.78 0.67
CA MET A 40 16.16 0.58 0.16
C MET A 40 15.19 1.40 1.01
N SER A 41 14.12 0.79 1.52
CA SER A 41 13.14 1.50 2.33
C SER A 41 13.74 1.90 3.68
N ASN A 42 14.50 1.00 4.31
CA ASN A 42 15.19 1.31 5.56
C ASN A 42 16.25 2.41 5.37
N ALA A 43 17.02 2.35 4.28
CA ALA A 43 18.00 3.39 3.96
C ALA A 43 17.35 4.76 3.70
N ASN A 44 16.22 4.80 2.96
CA ASN A 44 15.47 6.03 2.73
C ASN A 44 14.92 6.61 4.04
N ASN A 45 14.33 5.77 4.89
CA ASN A 45 13.74 6.22 6.16
C ASN A 45 14.82 6.76 7.09
N LEU A 46 15.95 6.05 7.24
CA LEU A 46 17.09 6.53 8.02
C LEU A 46 17.58 7.89 7.53
N MET A 47 17.70 8.09 6.21
CA MET A 47 18.12 9.38 5.66
C MET A 47 17.09 10.50 5.94
N GLN A 48 15.79 10.19 5.91
CA GLN A 48 14.73 11.13 6.26
C GLN A 48 14.75 11.49 7.75
N ASP A 49 14.99 10.51 8.61
CA ASP A 49 15.04 10.69 10.06
C ASP A 49 16.29 11.49 10.45
N LEU A 50 17.45 11.23 9.84
CA LEU A 50 18.66 12.03 10.04
C LEU A 50 18.46 13.49 9.61
N LYS A 51 17.80 13.72 8.46
CA LYS A 51 17.46 15.08 8.01
C LYS A 51 16.50 15.77 8.97
N THR A 52 15.50 15.05 9.48
CA THR A 52 14.53 15.59 10.45
C THR A 52 15.20 15.85 11.80
N GLY A 53 16.10 14.97 12.23
CA GLY A 53 16.95 15.15 13.41
C GLY A 53 17.81 16.40 13.31
N TYR A 54 18.45 16.62 12.16
CA TYR A 54 19.20 17.84 11.89
C TYR A 54 18.33 19.10 11.99
N LEU A 55 17.13 19.09 11.39
CA LEU A 55 16.20 20.23 11.44
C LEU A 55 15.64 20.50 12.85
N THR A 56 15.56 19.48 13.70
CA THR A 56 15.09 19.58 15.09
C THR A 56 16.22 19.79 16.09
N LEU A 57 17.47 19.96 15.62
CA LEU A 57 18.67 20.06 16.45
C LEU A 57 18.87 18.84 17.37
N THR A 58 18.34 17.68 16.98
CA THR A 58 18.50 16.42 17.70
C THR A 58 19.84 15.78 17.36
N SER A 59 20.52 15.19 18.35
CA SER A 59 21.79 14.49 18.15
C SER A 59 21.66 13.32 17.14
N PRO A 60 22.52 13.23 16.12
CA PRO A 60 22.47 12.16 15.12
C PRO A 60 22.73 10.77 15.72
N HIS A 61 23.51 10.72 16.81
CA HIS A 61 23.76 9.47 17.53
C HIS A 61 22.48 8.91 18.15
N THR A 62 21.65 9.76 18.74
CA THR A 62 20.38 9.33 19.36
C THR A 62 19.41 8.83 18.31
N VAL A 63 19.32 9.52 17.16
CA VAL A 63 18.48 9.07 16.02
C VAL A 63 18.94 7.71 15.52
N PHE A 64 20.25 7.51 15.33
CA PHE A 64 20.81 6.23 14.89
C PHE A 64 20.53 5.09 15.89
N ILE A 65 20.77 5.31 17.19
CA ILE A 65 20.51 4.32 18.24
C ILE A 65 19.02 3.96 18.28
N SER A 66 18.13 4.95 18.18
CA SER A 66 16.68 4.70 18.16
C SER A 66 16.26 3.84 16.96
N GLN A 67 16.83 4.08 15.77
CA GLN A 67 16.57 3.29 14.57
C GLN A 67 17.13 1.87 14.70
N ALA A 68 18.31 1.71 15.29
CA ALA A 68 18.90 0.40 15.55
C ALA A 68 18.04 -0.44 16.49
N ILE A 69 17.57 0.14 17.60
CA ILE A 69 16.68 -0.52 18.55
C ILE A 69 15.34 -0.86 17.89
N GLY A 70 14.74 0.09 17.15
CA GLY A 70 13.49 -0.12 16.43
C GLY A 70 13.60 -1.24 15.38
N THR A 71 14.73 -1.29 14.67
CA THR A 71 15.00 -2.36 13.69
C THR A 71 15.20 -3.70 14.38
N ALA A 72 15.95 -3.76 15.49
CA ALA A 72 16.15 -4.97 16.26
C ALA A 72 14.84 -5.54 16.81
N LEU A 73 13.97 -4.69 17.36
CA LEU A 73 12.62 -5.08 17.78
C LEU A 73 11.78 -5.56 16.59
N GLY A 74 11.85 -4.86 15.45
CA GLY A 74 11.18 -5.26 14.21
C GLY A 74 11.62 -6.64 13.71
N CYS A 75 12.91 -6.98 13.81
CA CYS A 75 13.44 -8.29 13.45
C CYS A 75 12.84 -9.44 14.28
N VAL A 76 12.35 -9.18 15.49
CA VAL A 76 11.70 -10.19 16.35
C VAL A 76 10.19 -10.16 16.17
N VAL A 77 9.57 -8.98 16.24
CA VAL A 77 8.11 -8.83 16.20
C VAL A 77 7.52 -9.22 14.85
N ASN A 78 8.16 -8.82 13.74
CA ASN A 78 7.63 -9.04 12.40
C ASN A 78 7.52 -10.54 12.02
N PRO A 79 8.54 -11.41 12.22
CA PRO A 79 8.40 -12.84 11.94
C PRO A 79 7.44 -13.55 12.90
N VAL A 80 7.39 -13.14 14.18
CA VAL A 80 6.41 -13.70 15.15
C VAL A 80 4.99 -13.40 14.67
N MET A 81 4.72 -12.16 14.26
CA MET A 81 3.40 -11.78 13.76
C MET A 81 3.06 -12.51 12.44
N PHE A 82 4.03 -12.62 11.52
CA PHE A 82 3.86 -13.38 10.28
C PHE A 82 3.47 -14.84 10.55
N TRP A 83 4.15 -15.49 11.49
CA TRP A 83 3.87 -16.89 11.82
C TRP A 83 2.49 -17.07 12.48
N ALA A 84 2.10 -16.13 13.34
CA ALA A 84 0.76 -16.12 13.94
C ALA A 84 -0.33 -16.03 12.86
N PHE A 85 -0.23 -15.06 11.94
CA PHE A 85 -1.17 -14.95 10.82
C PHE A 85 -1.14 -16.18 9.90
N TYR A 86 0.04 -16.71 9.61
CA TYR A 86 0.20 -17.89 8.77
C TYR A 86 -0.54 -19.11 9.34
N ARG A 87 -0.47 -19.33 10.66
CA ARG A 87 -1.19 -20.41 11.34
C ARG A 87 -2.71 -20.24 11.26
N VAL A 88 -3.22 -19.02 11.42
CA VAL A 88 -4.66 -18.73 11.31
C VAL A 88 -5.17 -19.03 9.91
N VAL A 89 -4.45 -18.58 8.87
CA VAL A 89 -4.81 -18.83 7.47
C VAL A 89 -4.76 -20.32 7.13
N GLN A 90 -3.79 -21.08 7.67
CA GLN A 90 -3.73 -22.54 7.47
C GLN A 90 -4.93 -23.29 8.07
N ASN A 91 -5.55 -22.74 9.13
CA ASN A 91 -6.67 -23.37 9.82
C ASN A 91 -8.03 -23.18 9.09
N GLY A 92 -8.03 -22.56 7.90
CA GLY A 92 -9.19 -22.51 7.01
C GLY A 92 -10.03 -21.23 7.07
N ASP A 93 -9.61 -20.22 7.84
CA ASP A 93 -10.33 -18.95 7.97
C ASP A 93 -9.89 -17.94 6.90
N THR A 94 -9.89 -18.37 5.63
CA THR A 94 -9.35 -17.61 4.50
C THR A 94 -10.17 -16.38 4.12
N ASP A 95 -11.41 -16.27 4.60
CA ASP A 95 -12.32 -15.17 4.26
C ASP A 95 -12.10 -13.91 5.13
N VAL A 96 -11.35 -14.01 6.23
CA VAL A 96 -11.18 -12.91 7.19
C VAL A 96 -10.08 -11.91 6.77
N PHE A 97 -9.07 -12.36 6.01
CA PHE A 97 -7.91 -11.54 5.66
C PHE A 97 -7.62 -11.56 4.15
N ASP A 98 -8.08 -10.53 3.43
CA ASP A 98 -7.69 -10.34 2.03
C ASP A 98 -6.24 -9.83 1.93
N ALA A 99 -5.45 -10.45 1.06
CA ALA A 99 -4.05 -10.11 0.82
C ALA A 99 -3.88 -9.54 -0.60
N PRO A 100 -4.40 -8.33 -0.87
CA PRO A 100 -4.45 -7.77 -2.23
C PRO A 100 -3.05 -7.57 -2.82
N TYR A 101 -2.09 -7.11 -2.01
CA TYR A 101 -0.71 -6.93 -2.46
C TYR A 101 -0.03 -8.26 -2.80
N ALA A 102 -0.29 -9.33 -2.05
CA ALA A 102 0.29 -10.64 -2.35
C ALA A 102 -0.16 -11.16 -3.73
N ARG A 103 -1.44 -10.95 -4.08
CA ARG A 103 -1.98 -11.30 -5.40
C ARG A 103 -1.27 -10.54 -6.52
N VAL A 104 -1.14 -9.22 -6.38
CA VAL A 104 -0.48 -8.37 -7.39
C VAL A 104 1.00 -8.75 -7.56
N TYR A 105 1.74 -8.91 -6.47
CA TYR A 105 3.17 -9.26 -6.54
C TYR A 105 3.39 -10.67 -7.09
N ARG A 106 2.50 -11.63 -6.77
CA ARG A 106 2.52 -12.96 -7.38
C ARG A 106 2.32 -12.89 -8.89
N SER A 107 1.36 -12.10 -9.38
CA SER A 107 1.13 -11.94 -10.82
C SER A 107 2.35 -11.34 -11.53
N ILE A 108 3.01 -10.34 -10.93
CA ILE A 108 4.24 -9.75 -11.49
C ILE A 108 5.38 -10.78 -11.49
N ALA A 109 5.51 -11.59 -10.44
CA ALA A 109 6.54 -12.62 -10.35
C ALA A 109 6.33 -13.76 -11.36
N MET A 110 5.08 -14.17 -11.58
CA MET A 110 4.71 -15.16 -12.61
C MET A 110 5.02 -14.65 -14.03
N LEU A 111 4.72 -13.38 -14.30
CA LEU A 111 5.10 -12.69 -15.53
C LEU A 111 6.63 -12.65 -15.70
N SER A 112 7.36 -12.37 -14.62
CA SER A 112 8.83 -12.28 -14.62
C SER A 112 9.50 -13.62 -14.93
N ALA A 113 8.94 -14.72 -14.42
CA ALA A 113 9.47 -16.08 -14.64
C ALA A 113 8.96 -16.74 -15.94
N GLY A 114 8.11 -16.06 -16.71
CA GLY A 114 7.55 -16.58 -17.96
C GLY A 114 6.56 -17.75 -17.79
N GLN A 115 5.82 -17.82 -16.67
CA GLN A 115 4.85 -18.90 -16.42
C GLN A 115 3.63 -18.86 -17.34
N ASP A 116 3.11 -17.67 -17.58
CA ASP A 116 1.90 -17.45 -18.37
C ASP A 116 2.27 -16.52 -19.53
N GLY A 117 2.01 -16.96 -20.75
CA GLY A 117 2.26 -16.17 -21.95
C GLY A 117 1.65 -14.78 -21.81
N ILE A 118 2.46 -13.76 -22.03
CA ILE A 118 2.03 -12.37 -22.07
C ILE A 118 0.81 -12.30 -23.01
N PRO A 119 -0.37 -11.80 -22.57
CA PRO A 119 -1.56 -11.79 -23.42
C PRO A 119 -1.23 -11.17 -24.78
N MET A 120 -1.79 -11.72 -25.87
CA MET A 120 -1.34 -11.48 -27.26
C MET A 120 -1.26 -9.99 -27.69
N HIS A 121 -1.85 -9.07 -26.91
CA HIS A 121 -1.80 -7.61 -27.12
C HIS A 121 -1.15 -6.80 -25.98
N SER A 122 -0.61 -7.44 -24.93
CA SER A 122 -0.05 -6.76 -23.76
C SER A 122 1.21 -5.96 -24.10
N LEU A 123 2.07 -6.41 -25.02
CA LEU A 123 3.21 -5.61 -25.48
C LEU A 123 2.78 -4.33 -26.20
N TRP A 124 1.69 -4.38 -26.98
CA TRP A 124 1.16 -3.21 -27.66
C TRP A 124 0.57 -2.21 -26.66
N LEU A 125 -0.23 -2.71 -25.70
CA LEU A 125 -0.76 -1.89 -24.60
C LEU A 125 0.36 -1.28 -23.75
N CYS A 126 1.40 -2.05 -23.44
CA CYS A 126 2.55 -1.57 -22.67
C CYS A 126 3.29 -0.44 -23.40
N LYS A 127 3.52 -0.58 -24.71
CA LYS A 127 4.09 0.50 -25.54
C LYS A 127 3.20 1.73 -25.57
N LEU A 128 1.89 1.56 -25.72
CA LEU A 128 0.92 2.66 -25.73
C LEU A 128 0.91 3.41 -24.40
N PHE A 129 0.76 2.71 -23.28
CA PHE A 129 0.76 3.32 -21.95
C PHE A 129 2.11 3.94 -21.60
N PHE A 130 3.22 3.33 -22.02
CA PHE A 130 4.55 3.91 -21.86
C PHE A 130 4.70 5.21 -22.65
N ALA A 131 4.28 5.24 -23.91
CA ALA A 131 4.30 6.45 -24.74
C ALA A 131 3.39 7.55 -24.15
N LEU A 132 2.19 7.19 -23.68
CA LEU A 132 1.27 8.12 -23.02
C LEU A 132 1.87 8.67 -21.71
N ALA A 133 2.45 7.82 -20.88
CA ALA A 133 3.12 8.20 -19.64
C ALA A 133 4.34 9.10 -19.92
N LEU A 134 5.14 8.79 -20.93
CA LEU A 134 6.27 9.63 -21.32
C LEU A 134 5.78 11.00 -21.81
N ALA A 135 4.79 11.02 -22.70
CA ALA A 135 4.20 12.25 -23.22
C ALA A 135 3.63 13.14 -22.10
N LEU A 136 2.85 12.57 -21.18
CA LEU A 136 2.30 13.28 -20.03
C LEU A 136 3.40 13.77 -19.07
N SER A 137 4.49 13.00 -18.89
CA SER A 137 5.62 13.39 -18.01
C SER A 137 6.34 14.59 -18.60
N VAL A 138 6.69 14.50 -19.88
CA VAL A 138 7.38 15.57 -20.62
C VAL A 138 6.49 16.80 -20.69
N PHE A 139 5.20 16.63 -20.99
CA PHE A 139 4.26 17.75 -21.02
C PHE A 139 4.15 18.45 -19.67
N ARG A 140 4.10 17.70 -18.57
CA ARG A 140 4.12 18.26 -17.21
C ARG A 140 5.41 19.03 -16.94
N GLU A 141 6.56 18.48 -17.29
CA GLU A 141 7.86 19.12 -17.04
C GLU A 141 8.03 20.40 -17.87
N VAL A 142 7.63 20.38 -19.14
CA VAL A 142 7.64 21.55 -20.03
C VAL A 142 6.67 22.62 -19.52
N ALA A 143 5.47 22.24 -19.08
CA ALA A 143 4.50 23.16 -18.51
C ALA A 143 5.01 23.81 -17.21
N MET A 144 5.74 23.07 -16.38
CA MET A 144 6.41 23.59 -15.18
C MET A 144 7.55 24.56 -15.54
N TRP A 145 8.39 24.19 -16.52
CA TRP A 145 9.53 25.02 -16.93
C TRP A 145 9.09 26.35 -17.56
N LYS A 146 8.05 26.32 -18.41
CA LYS A 146 7.44 27.53 -18.99
C LYS A 146 6.45 28.24 -18.05
N ARG A 147 6.29 27.79 -16.79
CA ARG A 147 5.37 28.35 -15.77
C ARG A 147 3.92 28.51 -16.25
N TRP A 148 3.40 27.57 -17.03
CA TRP A 148 2.01 27.61 -17.47
C TRP A 148 1.05 27.38 -16.31
N ARG A 149 -0.05 28.15 -16.25
CA ARG A 149 -1.12 27.97 -15.23
C ARG A 149 -1.74 26.56 -15.29
N VAL A 150 -1.67 25.90 -16.44
CA VAL A 150 -2.17 24.54 -16.67
C VAL A 150 -1.36 23.49 -15.88
N ALA A 151 -0.11 23.77 -15.52
CA ALA A 151 0.75 22.85 -14.79
C ALA A 151 0.18 22.38 -13.43
N ARG A 152 -0.74 23.17 -12.84
CA ARG A 152 -1.44 22.83 -11.60
C ARG A 152 -2.49 21.73 -11.76
N TYR A 153 -3.00 21.52 -12.98
CA TYR A 153 -4.07 20.55 -13.26
C TYR A 153 -3.56 19.24 -13.86
N ILE A 154 -2.27 19.16 -14.21
CA ILE A 154 -1.69 17.95 -14.81
C ILE A 154 -1.40 16.93 -13.69
N PRO A 155 -2.06 15.75 -13.70
CA PRO A 155 -1.83 14.74 -12.69
C PRO A 155 -0.41 14.18 -12.80
N SER A 156 0.17 13.80 -11.66
CA SER A 156 1.42 13.06 -11.64
C SER A 156 1.16 11.61 -12.07
N ILE A 157 1.84 11.16 -13.11
CA ILE A 157 1.73 9.77 -13.59
C ILE A 157 2.13 8.76 -12.52
N ILE A 158 3.05 9.12 -11.62
CA ILE A 158 3.43 8.24 -10.52
C ILE A 158 2.23 8.02 -9.59
N CYS A 159 1.45 9.07 -9.29
CA CYS A 159 0.23 8.95 -8.49
C CYS A 159 -0.83 8.11 -9.20
N VAL A 160 -1.00 8.31 -10.52
CA VAL A 160 -1.92 7.50 -11.35
C VAL A 160 -1.52 6.03 -11.30
N ALA A 161 -0.24 5.72 -11.48
CA ALA A 161 0.27 4.35 -11.44
C ALA A 161 0.08 3.69 -10.06
N ILE A 162 0.30 4.41 -8.97
CA ILE A 162 0.06 3.90 -7.61
C ILE A 162 -1.42 3.58 -7.41
N ALA A 163 -2.32 4.43 -7.86
CA ALA A 163 -3.77 4.20 -7.72
C ALA A 163 -4.25 2.94 -8.45
N PHE A 164 -3.59 2.53 -9.54
CA PHE A 164 -3.92 1.28 -10.25
C PHE A 164 -3.41 0.01 -9.56
N VAL A 165 -2.36 0.12 -8.73
CA VAL A 165 -1.75 -1.04 -8.06
C VAL A 165 -2.40 -1.32 -6.71
N VAL A 166 -2.97 -0.30 -6.09
CA VAL A 166 -3.50 -0.34 -4.74
C VAL A 166 -5.03 -0.52 -4.78
N PRO A 167 -5.66 -1.24 -3.83
CA PRO A 167 -7.12 -1.32 -3.74
C PRO A 167 -7.79 0.05 -3.72
N ALA A 168 -8.95 0.17 -4.39
CA ALA A 168 -9.67 1.43 -4.60
C ALA A 168 -9.97 2.22 -3.32
N ARG A 169 -10.05 1.55 -2.16
CA ARG A 169 -10.24 2.19 -0.85
C ARG A 169 -9.14 3.22 -0.54
N ILE A 170 -7.87 2.90 -0.80
CA ILE A 170 -6.75 3.77 -0.43
C ILE A 170 -6.73 5.08 -1.24
N PRO A 171 -6.90 5.08 -2.59
CA PRO A 171 -7.04 6.32 -3.35
C PRO A 171 -8.22 7.18 -2.91
N ILE A 172 -9.34 6.57 -2.51
CA ILE A 172 -10.52 7.31 -2.01
C ILE A 172 -10.17 8.01 -0.70
N ASP A 173 -9.52 7.31 0.24
CA ASP A 173 -9.09 7.89 1.51
C ASP A 173 -8.09 9.05 1.29
N MET A 174 -7.15 8.89 0.36
CA MET A 174 -6.22 9.97 -0.03
C MET A 174 -6.94 11.18 -0.64
N PHE A 175 -7.99 10.95 -1.45
CA PHE A 175 -8.79 12.03 -2.03
C PHE A 175 -9.55 12.80 -0.95
N VAL A 176 -10.22 12.09 -0.02
CA VAL A 176 -10.93 12.71 1.10
C VAL A 176 -9.97 13.51 1.98
N GLY A 177 -8.82 12.93 2.34
CA GLY A 177 -7.80 13.65 3.12
C GLY A 177 -7.26 14.90 2.40
N SER A 178 -7.05 14.81 1.08
CA SER A 178 -6.63 15.96 0.26
C SER A 178 -7.69 17.05 0.17
N LEU A 179 -8.98 16.67 0.08
CA LEU A 179 -10.10 17.60 0.07
C LEU A 179 -10.22 18.34 1.40
N VAL A 180 -10.12 17.63 2.52
CA VAL A 180 -10.11 18.22 3.87
C VAL A 180 -8.96 19.22 4.00
N LEU A 181 -7.75 18.85 3.56
CA LEU A 181 -6.60 19.74 3.58
C LEU A 181 -6.78 20.96 2.66
N TYR A 182 -7.40 20.78 1.50
CA TYR A 182 -7.69 21.88 0.57
C TYR A 182 -8.67 22.89 1.18
N LEU A 183 -9.75 22.41 1.80
CA LEU A 183 -10.73 23.27 2.48
C LEU A 183 -10.09 23.98 3.68
N TRP A 184 -9.28 23.28 4.47
CA TRP A 184 -8.56 23.89 5.60
C TRP A 184 -7.58 24.97 5.14
N ARG A 185 -6.79 24.72 4.07
CA ARG A 185 -5.90 25.76 3.50
C ARG A 185 -6.66 26.99 3.00
N ARG A 186 -7.91 26.83 2.59
CA ARG A 186 -8.78 27.93 2.14
C ARG A 186 -9.31 28.75 3.32
N ALA A 187 -9.58 28.11 4.44
CA ALA A 187 -10.04 28.76 5.67
C ALA A 187 -8.87 29.43 6.44
N ASP A 188 -7.76 28.73 6.63
CA ASP A 188 -6.59 29.18 7.42
C ASP A 188 -5.26 28.90 6.69
N PRO A 189 -4.84 29.78 5.77
CA PRO A 189 -3.64 29.55 4.95
C PRO A 189 -2.32 29.58 5.75
N SER A 190 -2.29 30.28 6.89
CA SER A 190 -1.07 30.43 7.71
C SER A 190 -0.80 29.22 8.63
N LYS A 191 -1.86 28.64 9.22
CA LYS A 191 -1.76 27.53 10.19
C LYS A 191 -1.85 26.15 9.55
N ALA A 192 -2.60 26.02 8.46
CA ALA A 192 -2.81 24.74 7.77
C ALA A 192 -1.52 23.96 7.43
N PRO A 193 -0.45 24.55 6.86
CA PRO A 193 0.72 23.76 6.46
C PRO A 193 1.45 23.15 7.66
N THR A 194 1.52 23.85 8.79
CA THR A 194 2.23 23.38 9.99
C THR A 194 1.44 22.28 10.73
N PHE A 195 0.14 22.47 10.95
CA PHE A 195 -0.68 21.51 11.69
C PHE A 195 -1.11 20.31 10.86
N SER A 196 -1.16 20.44 9.52
CA SER A 196 -1.57 19.34 8.64
C SER A 196 -0.71 18.08 8.79
N MET A 197 0.61 18.23 9.02
CA MET A 197 1.50 17.08 9.20
C MET A 197 1.22 16.35 10.52
N ALA A 198 0.95 17.08 11.61
CA ALA A 198 0.61 16.49 12.90
C ALA A 198 -0.76 15.79 12.87
N VAL A 199 -1.75 16.37 12.20
CA VAL A 199 -3.07 15.76 12.07
C VAL A 199 -3.01 14.53 11.16
N ALA A 200 -2.27 14.59 10.05
CA ALA A 200 -2.09 13.46 9.16
C ALA A 200 -1.37 12.29 9.84
N SER A 201 -0.30 12.55 10.60
CA SER A 201 0.39 11.49 11.36
C SER A 201 -0.50 10.88 12.43
N GLY A 202 -1.32 11.69 13.12
CA GLY A 202 -2.31 11.22 14.08
C GLY A 202 -3.36 10.29 13.44
N MET A 203 -3.88 10.66 12.26
CA MET A 203 -4.84 9.81 11.54
C MET A 203 -4.21 8.49 11.06
N ILE A 204 -2.97 8.51 10.56
CA ILE A 204 -2.26 7.29 10.15
C ILE A 204 -2.00 6.38 11.36
N CYS A 205 -1.59 6.96 12.49
CA CYS A 205 -1.40 6.21 13.73
C CYS A 205 -2.71 5.60 14.24
N GLY A 206 -3.81 6.36 14.19
CA GLY A 206 -5.14 5.91 14.57
C GLY A 206 -5.66 4.75 13.72
N ASP A 207 -5.47 4.82 12.39
CA ASP A 207 -5.80 3.71 11.49
C ASP A 207 -4.98 2.46 11.82
N GLY A 208 -3.68 2.61 12.10
CA GLY A 208 -2.81 1.53 12.56
C GLY A 208 -3.28 0.87 13.85
N LEU A 209 -3.64 1.65 14.88
CA LEU A 209 -4.19 1.14 16.14
C LEU A 209 -5.54 0.44 15.93
N GLY A 210 -6.40 0.98 15.07
CA GLY A 210 -7.68 0.36 14.70
C GLY A 210 -7.50 -1.00 14.01
N MET A 211 -6.51 -1.11 13.12
CA MET A 211 -6.16 -2.40 12.50
C MET A 211 -5.61 -3.40 13.52
N LEU A 212 -4.78 -2.96 14.46
CA LEU A 212 -4.28 -3.83 15.55
C LEU A 212 -5.41 -4.34 16.43
N LEU A 213 -6.35 -3.47 16.81
CA LEU A 213 -7.52 -3.87 17.60
C LEU A 213 -8.42 -4.86 16.83
N SER A 214 -8.67 -4.58 15.55
CA SER A 214 -9.48 -5.47 14.70
C SER A 214 -8.80 -6.83 14.52
N SER A 215 -7.48 -6.86 14.30
CA SER A 215 -6.70 -8.08 14.15
C SER A 215 -6.66 -8.91 15.43
N THR A 216 -6.53 -8.25 16.59
CA THR A 216 -6.55 -8.94 17.90
C THR A 216 -7.93 -9.51 18.21
N MET A 217 -9.01 -8.78 17.91
CA MET A 217 -10.37 -9.30 18.04
C MET A 217 -10.62 -10.51 17.12
N ALA A 218 -10.14 -10.45 15.88
CA ALA A 218 -10.21 -11.57 14.93
C ALA A 218 -9.43 -12.79 15.47
N LEU A 219 -8.22 -12.59 16.00
CA LEU A 219 -7.40 -13.66 16.57
C LEU A 219 -8.07 -14.35 17.77
N MET A 220 -8.75 -13.57 18.62
CA MET A 220 -9.47 -14.07 19.79
C MET A 220 -10.80 -14.77 19.45
N HIS A 221 -11.16 -14.92 18.17
CA HIS A 221 -12.48 -15.43 17.73
C HIS A 221 -13.63 -14.72 18.45
N ALA A 222 -13.46 -13.41 18.70
CA ALA A 222 -14.48 -12.63 19.37
C ALA A 222 -15.75 -12.62 18.51
N ARG A 223 -16.83 -13.23 19.01
CA ARG A 223 -18.13 -13.19 18.33
C ARG A 223 -18.58 -11.74 18.26
N ALA A 224 -18.80 -11.24 17.04
CA ALA A 224 -19.38 -9.91 16.86
C ALA A 224 -20.74 -9.88 17.56
N PRO A 225 -20.98 -8.94 18.49
CA PRO A 225 -22.26 -8.87 19.20
C PRO A 225 -23.42 -8.51 18.27
N ILE A 226 -23.12 -7.98 17.07
CA ILE A 226 -24.09 -7.60 16.05
C ILE A 226 -23.50 -7.95 14.67
N CYS A 227 -24.19 -8.81 13.92
CA CYS A 227 -23.90 -9.05 12.50
C CYS A 227 -24.78 -8.15 11.64
N ILE A 228 -24.19 -7.16 10.97
CA ILE A 228 -24.89 -6.29 10.03
C ILE A 228 -24.54 -6.75 8.62
N LYS A 229 -25.54 -7.23 7.86
CA LYS A 229 -25.39 -7.64 6.46
C LYS A 229 -26.18 -6.70 5.57
N PHE A 230 -25.49 -6.06 4.62
CA PHE A 230 -26.13 -5.18 3.65
C PHE A 230 -26.55 -6.01 2.43
N MET A 231 -27.85 -6.33 2.35
CA MET A 231 -28.43 -7.07 1.21
C MET A 231 -29.33 -6.15 0.38
N SER A 232 -29.57 -6.54 -0.88
CA SER A 232 -30.57 -5.91 -1.72
C SER A 232 -31.93 -5.92 -1.02
N ARG A 233 -32.76 -4.90 -1.27
CA ARG A 233 -34.10 -4.78 -0.65
C ARG A 233 -34.97 -6.01 -0.90
N THR A 234 -34.87 -6.63 -2.07
CA THR A 234 -35.57 -7.87 -2.41
C THR A 234 -35.09 -9.08 -1.62
N ASP A 235 -33.80 -9.14 -1.31
CA ASP A 235 -33.22 -10.25 -0.55
C ASP A 235 -33.46 -10.09 0.95
N ASN A 236 -33.49 -8.86 1.46
CA ASN A 236 -33.91 -8.58 2.83
C ASN A 236 -35.36 -9.01 3.09
N VAL A 237 -36.29 -8.74 2.17
CA VAL A 237 -37.69 -9.17 2.34
C VAL A 237 -37.81 -10.70 2.39
N LYS A 238 -37.02 -11.42 1.58
CA LYS A 238 -36.97 -12.89 1.64
C LYS A 238 -36.35 -13.40 2.93
N LEU A 239 -35.30 -12.73 3.41
CA LEU A 239 -34.65 -13.06 4.67
C LEU A 239 -35.58 -12.82 5.86
N ASP A 240 -36.31 -11.70 5.90
CA ASP A 240 -37.30 -11.39 6.94
C ASP A 240 -38.44 -12.41 6.93
N ALA A 241 -38.94 -12.78 5.75
CA ALA A 241 -39.94 -13.83 5.61
C ALA A 241 -39.43 -15.19 6.12
N PHE A 242 -38.16 -15.50 5.87
CA PHE A 242 -37.52 -16.72 6.36
C PHE A 242 -37.29 -16.69 7.88
N LEU A 243 -36.80 -15.57 8.43
CA LEU A 243 -36.60 -15.39 9.87
C LEU A 243 -37.91 -15.47 10.64
N ALA A 244 -39.02 -14.99 10.07
CA ALA A 244 -40.35 -15.12 10.66
C ALA A 244 -40.86 -16.57 10.75
N THR A 245 -40.27 -17.50 10.01
CA THR A 245 -40.62 -18.94 10.07
C THR A 245 -39.82 -19.72 11.11
N LEU A 246 -38.78 -19.13 11.70
CA LEU A 246 -37.95 -19.79 12.71
C LEU A 246 -38.59 -19.61 14.10
N PRO A 247 -38.70 -20.68 14.91
CA PRO A 247 -39.18 -20.58 16.27
C PRO A 247 -38.20 -19.75 17.10
N VAL A 248 -38.70 -18.69 17.73
CA VAL A 248 -37.93 -17.85 18.66
C VAL A 248 -37.53 -18.72 19.85
N THR A 249 -36.22 -18.96 20.01
CA THR A 249 -35.64 -19.61 21.18
C THR A 249 -34.80 -18.62 21.95
#